data_AF-A0A849KJ65-F1
#
_entry.id   AF-A0A849KJ65-F1
#
_cell.length_a   1.000
_cell.length_b   1.000
_cell.length_c   1.000
_cell.angle_alpha   90.00
_cell.angle_beta   90.00
_cell.angle_gamma   90.00
#
_symmetry.space_group_name_H-M   'P 1'
#
loop_
_entity.id
_entity.type
_entity.pdbx_description
1 polymer ?
#
loop_
_entity_poly.entity_id
_entity_poly.type
_entity_poly.pdbx_seq_one_letter_code
_entity_poly.pdbx_strand_id
1 'polypeptide(L)'
;MSAQQASKSSGTGLAASATWRHYRLVRSGSAALVRTCGVVPVLLALLALLGWALDLPRLRSGIPGAVEMKANTAFGLVFAGSALLLLTLRDGRPGDRAWPRVAQALGLAVALLGLATAAQYVFDVELHIDQALVRDYSVGPGRIPGRMSPYSAAALSFLGIALATLPVRRLRTLTRGCAAVAATIGLVLFTVHAWGAVNLRTDEWAPPIAFTTASAFLVLGVGIWTATHRFAPGQRSLRVLLDPIELKIMGSFIGAIAALTTVGGLVYGAAAEYSREIQRLGQIRQMRADLTELYATVADAVFVQRTLVLSDTAGDDGRWEAQRRELERERRLLVSYPVLGDAARPAVEALDRAVRGLSEVLQEAVDLRGREGAEAARAFVRSGRDAAAMAELRGAMAHIDSIGRAEEESSARLLRDGRERTVAFTVLALVLAALVLGAVFVAIRREITKRAGAERALRRRSSEATAANRFLESLVHNIPHMIFVKDARDLRFVRINRAGERLTGLTQAAIAGKSDHDFFPPEEADFFVAKDRAVLASKEVVDISEEEILTPDGVRLLHTKKIPCWTRPASRPTCSASPRT
;
A
#
# COMPACT_ATOMS: atom_id res chain seq x y z
N MET A 1 -38.83 -2.48 -65.70
CA MET A 1 -38.63 -1.88 -64.36
C MET A 1 -38.90 -2.95 -63.32
N SER A 2 -37.84 -3.26 -62.52
CA SER A 2 -37.74 -3.96 -61.21
C SER A 2 -38.50 -5.30 -61.02
N ALA A 3 -37.90 -6.49 -60.94
CA ALA A 3 -36.73 -7.02 -60.21
C ALA A 3 -36.90 -6.95 -58.67
N GLN A 4 -37.15 -8.05 -57.93
CA GLN A 4 -36.27 -9.15 -57.47
C GLN A 4 -35.45 -8.84 -56.18
N GLN A 5 -35.32 -9.88 -55.33
CA GLN A 5 -34.39 -10.08 -54.18
C GLN A 5 -34.79 -9.45 -52.82
N ALA A 6 -34.95 -10.18 -51.70
CA ALA A 6 -34.20 -11.25 -50.99
C ALA A 6 -33.31 -10.72 -49.85
N SER A 7 -33.39 -11.38 -48.67
CA SER A 7 -32.39 -11.54 -47.58
C SER A 7 -33.00 -11.32 -46.17
N LYS A 8 -33.29 -12.37 -45.37
CA LYS A 8 -32.42 -13.09 -44.41
C LYS A 8 -31.79 -12.27 -43.26
N SER A 9 -32.23 -12.63 -42.05
CA SER A 9 -31.41 -13.05 -40.89
C SER A 9 -31.02 -12.07 -39.77
N SER A 10 -30.85 -12.68 -38.59
CA SER A 10 -30.39 -12.20 -37.27
C SER A 10 -31.46 -11.45 -36.44
N GLY A 11 -31.82 -11.83 -35.21
CA GLY A 11 -31.11 -12.58 -34.18
C GLY A 11 -30.89 -11.63 -32.98
N THR A 12 -31.05 -12.14 -31.75
CA THR A 12 -30.58 -11.52 -30.48
C THR A 12 -31.47 -10.46 -29.79
N GLY A 13 -32.70 -10.81 -29.40
CA GLY A 13 -33.51 -9.96 -28.50
C GLY A 13 -33.48 -10.30 -27.00
N LEU A 14 -32.98 -11.49 -26.61
CA LEU A 14 -33.26 -12.08 -25.28
C LEU A 14 -32.07 -12.14 -24.29
N ALA A 15 -30.94 -11.48 -24.57
CA ALA A 15 -29.74 -11.56 -23.72
C ALA A 15 -29.42 -10.30 -22.87
N ALA A 16 -30.17 -9.20 -22.96
CA ALA A 16 -29.76 -7.93 -22.33
C ALA A 16 -30.43 -7.59 -20.98
N SER A 17 -31.44 -8.34 -20.52
CA SER A 17 -32.24 -7.97 -19.33
C SER A 17 -31.87 -8.69 -18.03
N ALA A 18 -30.95 -9.67 -18.08
CA ALA A 18 -30.60 -10.50 -16.92
C ALA A 18 -29.43 -9.95 -16.06
N THR A 19 -28.73 -8.90 -16.50
CA THR A 19 -27.49 -8.44 -15.85
C THR A 19 -27.67 -7.52 -14.63
N TRP A 20 -28.88 -7.02 -14.33
CA TRP A 20 -29.05 -5.90 -13.38
C TRP A 20 -30.03 -6.11 -12.21
N ARG A 21 -30.73 -7.25 -12.09
CA ARG A 21 -31.78 -7.46 -11.06
C ARG A 21 -31.30 -7.70 -9.61
N HIS A 22 -30.02 -7.55 -9.29
CA HIS A 22 -29.48 -7.98 -7.99
C HIS A 22 -28.71 -6.90 -7.20
N TYR A 23 -29.08 -5.62 -7.37
CA TYR A 23 -28.58 -4.48 -6.58
C TYR A 23 -29.13 -4.41 -5.14
N ARG A 24 -29.45 -5.54 -4.50
CA ARG A 24 -29.74 -5.56 -3.06
C ARG A 24 -28.42 -5.51 -2.30
N LEU A 25 -27.88 -4.31 -2.15
CA LEU A 25 -26.78 -3.99 -1.24
C LEU A 25 -27.31 -3.99 0.20
N VAL A 26 -26.75 -4.88 1.02
CA VAL A 26 -26.42 -4.70 2.43
C VAL A 26 -27.50 -4.08 3.34
N ARG A 27 -28.28 -4.93 4.03
CA ARG A 27 -29.05 -4.49 5.21
C ARG A 27 -28.29 -4.74 6.52
N SER A 28 -28.07 -3.61 7.21
CA SER A 28 -28.14 -3.36 8.66
C SER A 28 -26.90 -3.45 9.58
N GLY A 29 -25.67 -3.36 9.06
CA GLY A 29 -24.50 -3.09 9.93
C GLY A 29 -23.28 -2.53 9.19
N SER A 30 -22.84 -3.24 8.15
CA SER A 30 -21.74 -2.81 7.28
C SER A 30 -22.08 -1.61 6.39
N ALA A 31 -23.36 -1.37 6.07
CA ALA A 31 -23.77 -0.18 5.34
C ALA A 31 -23.53 1.11 6.14
N ALA A 32 -23.76 1.07 7.46
CA ALA A 32 -23.47 2.22 8.32
C ALA A 32 -21.96 2.49 8.38
N LEU A 33 -21.15 1.43 8.56
CA LEU A 33 -19.68 1.54 8.54
C LEU A 33 -19.15 2.16 7.24
N VAL A 34 -19.57 1.65 6.08
CA VAL A 34 -19.13 2.18 4.77
C VAL A 34 -19.55 3.64 4.60
N ARG A 35 -20.75 4.01 5.04
CA ARG A 35 -21.22 5.41 5.01
C ARG A 35 -20.37 6.30 5.92
N THR A 36 -20.06 5.87 7.13
CA THR A 36 -19.15 6.58 8.02
C THR A 36 -17.77 6.76 7.39
N CYS A 37 -17.24 5.72 6.73
CA CYS A 37 -15.99 5.78 5.98
C CYS A 37 -16.04 6.72 4.78
N GLY A 38 -17.22 7.07 4.25
CA GLY A 38 -17.40 8.10 3.24
C GLY A 38 -17.56 9.50 3.82
N VAL A 39 -18.32 9.65 4.91
CA VAL A 39 -18.61 10.95 5.55
C VAL A 39 -17.39 11.55 6.22
N VAL A 40 -16.65 10.77 7.02
CA VAL A 40 -15.52 11.29 7.81
C VAL A 40 -14.45 11.97 6.94
N PRO A 41 -13.97 11.34 5.85
CA PRO A 41 -13.02 11.97 4.93
C PRO A 41 -13.55 13.24 4.25
N VAL A 42 -14.85 13.27 3.91
CA VAL A 42 -15.48 14.48 3.33
C VAL A 42 -15.48 15.62 4.35
N LEU A 43 -15.85 15.35 5.61
CA LEU A 43 -15.85 16.39 6.65
C LEU A 43 -14.45 16.92 6.92
N LEU A 44 -13.45 16.04 7.06
CA LEU A 44 -12.05 16.45 7.23
C LEU A 44 -11.56 17.31 6.06
N ALA A 45 -11.94 16.93 4.84
CA ALA A 45 -11.54 17.67 3.64
C ALA A 45 -12.24 19.02 3.47
N LEU A 46 -13.54 19.09 3.81
CA LEU A 46 -14.28 20.35 3.80
C LEU A 46 -13.76 21.32 4.87
N LEU A 47 -13.39 20.83 6.06
CA LEU A 47 -12.77 21.66 7.09
C LEU A 47 -11.44 22.26 6.63
N ALA A 48 -10.61 21.48 5.93
CA ALA A 48 -9.37 22.00 5.38
C ALA A 48 -9.59 22.98 4.22
N LEU A 49 -10.57 22.74 3.34
CA LEU A 49 -10.95 23.70 2.29
C LEU A 49 -11.49 25.00 2.89
N LEU A 50 -12.26 24.92 3.98
CA LEU A 50 -12.68 26.09 4.75
C LEU A 50 -11.47 26.82 5.36
N GLY A 51 -10.48 26.07 5.84
CA GLY A 51 -9.20 26.63 6.30
C GLY A 51 -8.41 27.33 5.19
N TRP A 52 -8.48 26.85 3.94
CA TRP A 52 -7.95 27.55 2.78
C TRP A 52 -8.73 28.83 2.47
N ALA A 53 -10.07 28.76 2.47
CA ALA A 53 -10.94 29.90 2.17
C ALA A 53 -10.87 31.03 3.21
N LEU A 54 -10.70 30.69 4.50
CA LEU A 54 -10.64 31.65 5.60
C LEU A 54 -9.22 32.02 6.05
N ASP A 55 -8.20 31.49 5.37
CA ASP A 55 -6.79 31.63 5.75
C ASP A 55 -6.48 31.25 7.21
N LEU A 56 -7.03 30.10 7.65
CA LEU A 56 -6.87 29.57 9.01
C LEU A 56 -5.99 28.31 9.01
N PRO A 57 -4.69 28.39 9.33
CA PRO A 57 -3.76 27.26 9.35
C PRO A 57 -4.21 26.09 10.23
N ARG A 58 -4.90 26.38 11.34
CA ARG A 58 -5.43 25.37 12.27
C ARG A 58 -6.49 24.47 11.62
N LEU A 59 -7.31 25.02 10.72
CA LEU A 59 -8.32 24.24 10.01
C LEU A 59 -7.71 23.41 8.87
N ARG A 60 -6.63 23.90 8.24
CA ARG A 60 -5.90 23.17 7.18
C ARG A 60 -5.15 21.96 7.71
N SER A 61 -4.59 22.05 8.92
CA SER A 61 -3.78 21.00 9.56
C SER A 61 -4.57 20.11 10.52
N GLY A 62 -5.64 20.63 11.13
CA GLY A 62 -6.43 19.97 12.17
C GLY A 62 -5.75 19.96 13.55
N ILE A 63 -4.42 20.11 13.61
CA ILE A 63 -3.61 20.19 14.83
C ILE A 63 -2.71 21.42 14.72
N PRO A 64 -2.69 22.32 15.74
CA PRO A 64 -1.85 23.52 15.70
C PRO A 64 -0.36 23.20 15.45
N GLY A 65 0.24 23.85 14.46
CA GLY A 65 1.65 23.67 14.11
C GLY A 65 1.98 22.41 13.28
N ALA A 66 0.98 21.57 12.99
CA ALA A 66 1.17 20.40 12.13
C ALA A 66 1.14 20.76 10.63
N VAL A 67 1.53 19.81 9.80
CA VAL A 67 1.53 19.95 8.35
C VAL A 67 0.12 20.21 7.83
N GLU A 68 -0.02 21.22 6.98
CA GLU A 68 -1.28 21.62 6.38
C GLU A 68 -1.68 20.68 5.23
N MET A 69 -2.97 20.33 5.15
CA MET A 69 -3.49 19.59 4.01
C MET A 69 -3.58 20.51 2.79
N LYS A 70 -2.97 20.09 1.67
CA LYS A 70 -3.03 20.83 0.41
C LYS A 70 -4.45 20.81 -0.18
N ALA A 71 -4.85 21.92 -0.81
CA ALA A 71 -6.20 22.12 -1.33
C ALA A 71 -6.59 21.07 -2.39
N ASN A 72 -5.70 20.77 -3.35
CA ASN A 72 -5.89 19.72 -4.35
C ASN A 72 -6.17 18.34 -3.72
N THR A 73 -5.47 18.00 -2.64
CA THR A 73 -5.69 16.76 -1.88
C THR A 73 -7.08 16.77 -1.23
N ALA A 74 -7.48 17.90 -0.66
CA ALA A 74 -8.79 18.07 -0.06
C ALA A 74 -9.92 17.89 -1.09
N PHE A 75 -9.81 18.49 -2.28
CA PHE A 75 -10.77 18.26 -3.38
C PHE A 75 -10.83 16.78 -3.78
N GLY A 76 -9.68 16.13 -3.92
CA GLY A 76 -9.60 14.69 -4.20
C GLY A 76 -10.33 13.84 -3.16
N LEU A 77 -10.16 14.16 -1.87
CA LEU A 77 -10.84 13.46 -0.76
C LEU A 77 -12.35 13.73 -0.72
N VAL A 78 -12.80 14.96 -1.00
CA VAL A 78 -14.23 15.29 -1.12
C VAL A 78 -14.86 14.47 -2.25
N PHE A 79 -14.23 14.43 -3.43
CA PHE A 79 -14.73 13.64 -4.56
C PHE A 79 -14.71 12.14 -4.26
N ALA A 80 -13.66 11.62 -3.63
CA ALA A 80 -13.54 10.21 -3.29
C ALA A 80 -14.60 9.75 -2.28
N GLY A 81 -14.77 10.50 -1.18
CA GLY A 81 -15.78 10.20 -0.17
C GLY A 81 -17.21 10.37 -0.70
N SER A 82 -17.46 11.40 -1.51
CA SER A 82 -18.76 11.60 -2.18
C SER A 82 -19.08 10.46 -3.15
N ALA A 83 -18.11 9.99 -3.92
CA ALA A 83 -18.28 8.83 -4.80
C ALA A 83 -18.66 7.57 -4.01
N LEU A 84 -17.98 7.31 -2.88
CA LEU A 84 -18.30 6.18 -2.01
C LEU A 84 -19.73 6.30 -1.43
N LEU A 85 -20.13 7.50 -1.00
CA LEU A 85 -21.48 7.76 -0.48
C LEU A 85 -22.55 7.58 -1.56
N LEU A 86 -22.34 8.10 -2.76
CA LEU A 86 -23.27 7.93 -3.89
C LEU A 86 -23.47 6.45 -4.24
N LEU A 87 -22.42 5.64 -4.12
CA LEU A 87 -22.49 4.19 -4.36
C LEU A 87 -23.20 3.41 -3.24
N THR A 88 -23.44 4.02 -2.07
CA THR A 88 -23.89 3.31 -0.84
C THR A 88 -25.16 3.86 -0.19
N LEU A 89 -25.56 5.10 -0.51
CA LEU A 89 -26.76 5.75 0.04
C LEU A 89 -28.05 5.42 -0.73
N ARG A 90 -27.98 5.12 -2.03
CA ARG A 90 -29.19 4.84 -2.82
C ARG A 90 -29.46 3.35 -2.95
N ASP A 91 -30.35 2.86 -2.08
CA ASP A 91 -31.05 1.59 -2.26
C ASP A 91 -31.79 1.62 -3.60
N GLY A 92 -31.45 0.66 -4.48
CA GLY A 92 -31.85 0.64 -5.88
C GLY A 92 -33.35 0.77 -6.14
N ARG A 93 -33.83 2.00 -6.31
CA ARG A 93 -35.05 2.25 -7.07
C ARG A 93 -34.77 1.80 -8.52
N PRO A 94 -35.56 0.85 -9.06
CA PRO A 94 -35.36 0.39 -10.43
C PRO A 94 -35.63 1.56 -11.39
N GLY A 95 -34.56 2.14 -11.97
CA GLY A 95 -34.64 3.24 -12.94
C GLY A 95 -33.43 4.18 -12.94
N ASP A 96 -32.79 4.40 -11.80
CA ASP A 96 -31.75 5.41 -11.62
C ASP A 96 -30.33 4.92 -12.03
N ARG A 97 -30.11 4.70 -13.32
CA ARG A 97 -28.79 4.30 -13.88
C ARG A 97 -27.74 5.41 -13.86
N ALA A 98 -28.12 6.66 -13.60
CA ALA A 98 -27.23 7.81 -13.67
C ALA A 98 -26.23 7.88 -12.50
N TRP A 99 -26.68 7.62 -11.27
CA TRP A 99 -25.86 7.84 -10.06
C TRP A 99 -24.60 6.99 -9.95
N PRO A 100 -24.61 5.68 -10.28
CA PRO A 100 -23.37 4.91 -10.32
C PRO A 100 -22.37 5.46 -11.34
N ARG A 101 -22.85 6.00 -12.47
CA ARG A 101 -21.97 6.62 -13.48
C ARG A 101 -21.37 7.93 -12.99
N VAL A 102 -22.15 8.75 -12.28
CA VAL A 102 -21.66 9.97 -11.64
C VAL A 102 -20.59 9.63 -10.60
N ALA A 103 -20.82 8.62 -9.76
CA ALA A 103 -19.81 8.19 -8.78
C ALA A 103 -18.54 7.62 -9.45
N GLN A 104 -18.69 6.88 -10.55
CA GLN A 104 -17.54 6.43 -11.35
C GLN A 104 -16.78 7.59 -11.97
N ALA A 105 -17.48 8.60 -12.50
CA ALA A 105 -16.86 9.80 -13.05
C ALA A 105 -16.06 10.56 -11.98
N LEU A 106 -16.61 10.70 -10.77
CA LEU A 106 -15.87 11.25 -9.61
C LEU A 106 -14.64 10.41 -9.27
N GLY A 107 -14.78 9.07 -9.25
CA GLY A 107 -13.66 8.15 -9.05
C GLY A 107 -12.56 8.30 -10.11
N LEU A 108 -12.93 8.42 -11.40
CA LEU A 108 -11.98 8.68 -12.49
C LEU A 108 -11.31 10.05 -12.33
N ALA A 109 -12.05 11.10 -11.95
CA ALA A 109 -11.48 12.42 -11.73
C ALA A 109 -10.42 12.39 -10.61
N VAL A 110 -10.70 11.66 -9.52
CA VAL A 110 -9.74 11.44 -8.43
C VAL A 110 -8.51 10.68 -8.91
N ALA A 111 -8.70 9.63 -9.72
CA ALA A 111 -7.60 8.85 -10.28
C ALA A 111 -6.72 9.70 -11.20
N LEU A 112 -7.32 10.50 -12.07
CA LEU A 112 -6.63 11.39 -12.99
C LEU A 112 -5.86 12.48 -12.25
N LEU A 113 -6.45 13.07 -11.20
CA LEU A 113 -5.76 14.03 -10.34
C LEU A 113 -4.49 13.42 -9.73
N GLY A 114 -4.61 12.23 -9.12
CA GLY A 114 -3.48 11.54 -8.53
C GLY A 114 -2.40 11.16 -9.56
N LEU A 115 -2.80 10.60 -10.70
CA LEU A 115 -1.87 10.17 -11.75
C LEU A 115 -1.17 11.36 -12.42
N ALA A 116 -1.89 12.47 -12.64
CA ALA A 116 -1.32 13.69 -13.19
C ALA A 116 -0.26 14.27 -12.25
N THR A 117 -0.56 14.37 -10.94
CA THR A 117 0.45 14.85 -9.98
C THR A 117 1.62 13.87 -9.85
N ALA A 118 1.39 12.56 -9.89
CA ALA A 118 2.47 11.57 -9.90
C ALA A 118 3.37 11.71 -11.14
N ALA A 119 2.78 11.95 -12.32
CA ALA A 119 3.51 12.20 -13.55
C ALA A 119 4.37 13.48 -13.47
N GLN A 120 3.90 14.54 -12.79
CA GLN A 120 4.72 15.73 -12.55
C GLN A 120 6.00 15.43 -11.76
N TYR A 121 5.96 14.49 -10.80
CA TYR A 121 7.16 14.06 -10.06
C TYR A 121 8.06 13.13 -10.87
N VAL A 122 7.49 12.18 -11.62
CA VAL A 122 8.26 11.16 -12.36
C VAL A 122 8.94 11.74 -13.60
N PHE A 123 8.27 12.65 -14.31
CA PHE A 123 8.76 13.22 -15.56
C PHE A 123 9.30 14.65 -15.40
N ASP A 124 9.27 15.21 -14.19
CA ASP A 124 9.68 16.58 -13.89
C ASP A 124 8.96 17.63 -14.78
N VAL A 125 7.65 17.43 -15.00
CA VAL A 125 6.79 18.31 -15.81
C VAL A 125 5.91 19.17 -14.91
N GLU A 126 5.72 20.45 -15.25
CA GLU A 126 4.80 21.35 -14.53
C GLU A 126 3.45 21.49 -15.24
N LEU A 127 2.46 20.68 -14.84
CA LEU A 127 1.09 20.76 -15.36
C LEU A 127 0.28 21.93 -14.78
N HIS A 128 0.83 22.65 -13.78
CA HIS A 128 0.18 23.78 -13.09
C HIS A 128 -1.20 23.49 -12.46
N ILE A 129 -1.62 22.21 -12.38
CA ILE A 129 -2.87 21.79 -11.73
C ILE A 129 -2.90 22.11 -10.23
N ASP A 130 -1.73 22.24 -9.63
CA ASP A 130 -1.52 22.45 -8.19
C ASP A 130 -1.97 23.85 -7.73
N GLN A 131 -1.91 24.84 -8.62
CA GLN A 131 -2.34 26.23 -8.35
C GLN A 131 -3.63 26.63 -9.08
N ALA A 132 -4.16 25.75 -9.93
CA ALA A 132 -5.38 26.03 -10.70
C ALA A 132 -6.64 26.12 -9.83
N LEU A 133 -6.70 25.36 -8.72
CA LEU A 133 -7.84 25.33 -7.81
C LEU A 133 -7.75 26.40 -6.72
N VAL A 134 -6.61 26.46 -6.02
CA VAL A 134 -6.33 27.41 -4.94
C VAL A 134 -4.87 27.81 -5.04
N ARG A 135 -4.59 29.11 -5.01
CA ARG A 135 -3.21 29.63 -5.02
C ARG A 135 -2.59 29.47 -3.64
N ASP A 136 -1.51 28.70 -3.58
CA ASP A 136 -0.74 28.48 -2.37
C ASP A 136 0.42 29.47 -2.33
N TYR A 137 0.34 30.45 -1.43
CA TYR A 137 1.39 31.45 -1.21
C TYR A 137 2.39 31.02 -0.13
N SER A 138 2.25 29.82 0.46
CA SER A 138 3.16 29.33 1.50
C SER A 138 4.45 28.79 0.88
N VAL A 139 5.48 29.64 0.80
CA VAL A 139 6.79 29.31 0.22
C VAL A 139 7.79 28.95 1.34
N GLY A 140 8.46 27.81 1.18
CA GLY A 140 9.66 27.45 1.93
C GLY A 140 10.66 26.81 0.96
N PRO A 141 11.98 26.89 1.22
CA PRO A 141 13.00 26.32 0.33
C PRO A 141 12.73 24.82 0.09
N GLY A 142 12.83 24.38 -1.18
CA GLY A 142 12.59 23.00 -1.60
C GLY A 142 11.12 22.57 -1.72
N ARG A 143 10.14 23.47 -1.52
CA ARG A 143 8.70 23.14 -1.64
C ARG A 143 8.09 23.72 -2.91
N ILE A 144 7.44 22.87 -3.71
CA ILE A 144 6.66 23.28 -4.88
C ILE A 144 5.27 23.75 -4.39
N PRO A 145 4.90 25.03 -4.54
CA PRO A 145 3.67 25.57 -3.97
C PRO A 145 2.42 24.84 -4.48
N GLY A 146 1.51 24.49 -3.58
CA GLY A 146 0.24 23.84 -3.90
C GLY A 146 0.33 22.35 -4.26
N ARG A 147 1.52 21.81 -4.57
CA ARG A 147 1.67 20.41 -5.01
C ARG A 147 1.47 19.44 -3.85
N MET A 148 0.62 18.44 -4.06
CA MET A 148 0.45 17.37 -3.06
C MET A 148 1.69 16.49 -3.02
N SER A 149 1.96 15.83 -1.88
CA SER A 149 3.07 14.89 -1.78
C SER A 149 2.96 13.74 -2.81
N PRO A 150 4.08 13.13 -3.23
CA PRO A 150 4.04 11.97 -4.12
C PRO A 150 3.25 10.79 -3.52
N TYR A 151 3.26 10.63 -2.20
CA TYR A 151 2.47 9.59 -1.51
C TYR A 151 0.96 9.88 -1.57
N SER A 152 0.56 11.15 -1.46
CA SER A 152 -0.84 11.58 -1.61
C SER A 152 -1.32 11.33 -3.04
N ALA A 153 -0.48 11.64 -4.02
CA ALA A 153 -0.76 11.38 -5.43
C ALA A 153 -0.98 9.89 -5.71
N ALA A 154 -0.09 9.03 -5.18
CA ALA A 154 -0.24 7.59 -5.27
C ALA A 154 -1.54 7.09 -4.59
N ALA A 155 -1.82 7.52 -3.36
CA ALA A 155 -3.02 7.12 -2.63
C ALA A 155 -4.31 7.53 -3.35
N LEU A 156 -4.41 8.77 -3.85
CA LEU A 156 -5.57 9.22 -4.63
C LEU A 156 -5.71 8.46 -5.94
N SER A 157 -4.60 8.13 -6.63
CA SER A 157 -4.63 7.30 -7.83
C SER A 157 -5.30 5.95 -7.57
N PHE A 158 -4.85 5.24 -6.53
CA PHE A 158 -5.42 3.94 -6.16
C PHE A 158 -6.86 4.05 -5.66
N LEU A 159 -7.21 5.06 -4.84
CA LEU A 159 -8.58 5.29 -4.38
C LEU A 159 -9.53 5.56 -5.56
N GLY A 160 -9.11 6.43 -6.50
CA GLY A 160 -9.90 6.76 -7.68
C GLY A 160 -10.17 5.55 -8.57
N ILE A 161 -9.13 4.75 -8.85
CA ILE A 161 -9.26 3.49 -9.60
C ILE A 161 -10.19 2.52 -8.86
N ALA A 162 -10.05 2.39 -7.54
CA ALA A 162 -10.90 1.53 -6.73
C ALA A 162 -12.38 1.96 -6.83
N LEU A 163 -12.68 3.25 -6.70
CA LEU A 163 -14.03 3.80 -6.79
C LEU A 163 -14.63 3.66 -8.19
N ALA A 164 -13.85 3.94 -9.24
CA ALA A 164 -14.27 3.80 -10.63
C ALA A 164 -14.65 2.34 -10.99
N THR A 165 -13.91 1.39 -10.43
CA THR A 165 -14.11 -0.05 -10.71
C THR A 165 -15.08 -0.73 -9.75
N LEU A 166 -15.41 -0.10 -8.61
CA LEU A 166 -16.26 -0.68 -7.56
C LEU A 166 -17.62 -1.24 -8.06
N PRO A 167 -18.35 -0.58 -8.99
CA PRO A 167 -19.60 -1.14 -9.52
C PRO A 167 -19.40 -2.33 -10.47
N VAL A 168 -18.20 -2.51 -11.02
CA VAL A 168 -17.91 -3.49 -12.07
C VAL A 168 -17.51 -4.83 -11.46
N ARG A 169 -18.42 -5.80 -11.52
CA ARG A 169 -18.27 -7.09 -10.83
C ARG A 169 -17.04 -7.90 -11.24
N ARG A 170 -16.62 -7.82 -12.52
CA ARG A 170 -15.42 -8.49 -13.05
C ARG A 170 -14.11 -7.89 -12.51
N LEU A 171 -14.13 -6.62 -12.07
CA LEU A 171 -12.94 -5.89 -11.60
C LEU A 171 -12.82 -5.87 -10.07
N ARG A 172 -13.62 -6.66 -9.33
CA ARG A 172 -13.61 -6.67 -7.86
C ARG A 172 -12.24 -6.94 -7.23
N THR A 173 -11.44 -7.81 -7.84
CA THR A 173 -10.08 -8.10 -7.36
C THR A 173 -9.18 -6.88 -7.48
N LEU A 174 -9.28 -6.14 -8.59
CA LEU A 174 -8.56 -4.88 -8.80
C LEU A 174 -9.02 -3.82 -7.78
N THR A 175 -10.34 -3.64 -7.61
CA THR A 175 -10.89 -2.71 -6.62
C THR A 175 -10.36 -2.97 -5.22
N ARG A 176 -10.32 -4.24 -4.81
CA ARG A 176 -9.77 -4.67 -3.52
C ARG A 176 -8.29 -4.34 -3.42
N GLY A 177 -7.48 -4.74 -4.41
CA GLY A 177 -6.04 -4.46 -4.43
C GLY A 177 -5.74 -2.95 -4.34
N CYS A 178 -6.43 -2.12 -5.11
CA CYS A 178 -6.24 -0.67 -5.05
C CYS A 178 -6.66 -0.08 -3.69
N ALA A 179 -7.82 -0.49 -3.15
CA ALA A 179 -8.26 -0.06 -1.82
C ALA A 179 -7.29 -0.48 -0.71
N ALA A 180 -6.69 -1.67 -0.84
CA ALA A 180 -5.64 -2.17 0.04
C ALA A 180 -4.42 -1.26 0.06
N VAL A 181 -3.88 -0.97 -1.12
CA VAL A 181 -2.67 -0.16 -1.28
C VAL A 181 -2.91 1.24 -0.72
N ALA A 182 -4.05 1.85 -1.03
CA ALA A 182 -4.41 3.16 -0.46
C ALA A 182 -4.52 3.13 1.07
N ALA A 183 -5.15 2.10 1.65
CA ALA A 183 -5.24 1.94 3.10
C ALA A 183 -3.86 1.76 3.74
N THR A 184 -2.99 0.96 3.12
CA THR A 184 -1.61 0.74 3.58
C THR A 184 -0.80 2.03 3.53
N ILE A 185 -0.89 2.81 2.45
CA ILE A 185 -0.24 4.13 2.36
C ILE A 185 -0.73 5.02 3.51
N GLY A 186 -2.06 5.10 3.72
CA GLY A 186 -2.64 5.85 4.83
C GLY A 186 -2.13 5.39 6.20
N LEU A 187 -2.03 4.08 6.43
CA LEU A 187 -1.55 3.50 7.68
C LEU A 187 -0.07 3.78 7.93
N VAL A 188 0.79 3.57 6.94
CA VAL A 188 2.23 3.87 7.03
C VAL A 188 2.42 5.33 7.39
N LEU A 189 1.77 6.24 6.66
CA LEU A 189 1.87 7.68 6.91
C LEU A 189 1.30 8.10 8.26
N PHE A 190 0.23 7.45 8.72
CA PHE A 190 -0.34 7.64 10.05
C PHE A 190 0.65 7.21 11.14
N THR A 191 1.28 6.04 10.99
CA THR A 191 2.29 5.56 11.94
C THR A 191 3.48 6.51 12.00
N VAL A 192 4.01 6.96 10.85
CA VAL A 192 5.09 7.95 10.78
C VAL A 192 4.73 9.24 11.55
N HIS A 193 3.48 9.70 11.45
CA HIS A 193 3.00 10.84 12.23
C HIS A 193 2.95 10.57 13.73
N ALA A 194 2.47 9.38 14.14
CA ALA A 194 2.37 9.01 15.55
C ALA A 194 3.73 9.00 16.26
N TRP A 195 4.82 8.75 15.52
CA TRP A 195 6.19 8.78 16.04
C TRP A 195 6.76 10.19 16.27
N GLY A 196 6.06 11.27 15.88
CA GLY A 196 6.64 12.61 15.88
C GLY A 196 7.78 12.77 14.88
N ALA A 197 7.99 11.77 14.02
CA ALA A 197 9.01 11.75 12.97
C ALA A 197 8.76 12.84 11.91
N VAL A 198 7.65 13.60 11.97
CA VAL A 198 7.42 14.76 11.10
C VAL A 198 8.36 15.94 11.42
N ASN A 199 9.10 15.89 12.53
CA ASN A 199 10.27 16.76 12.73
C ASN A 199 11.48 16.34 11.85
N LEU A 200 11.34 15.31 11.01
CA LEU A 200 12.12 15.08 9.77
C LEU A 200 11.83 16.19 8.75
N ARG A 201 12.10 17.45 9.10
CA ARG A 201 12.12 18.59 8.18
C ARG A 201 13.23 18.50 7.13
N THR A 202 13.92 17.36 7.02
CA THR A 202 15.23 17.20 6.40
C THR A 202 15.23 16.46 5.06
N ASP A 203 14.16 15.76 4.67
CA ASP A 203 14.13 15.10 3.37
C ASP A 203 13.66 16.08 2.30
N GLU A 204 14.60 16.65 1.55
CA GLU A 204 14.34 17.52 0.39
C GLU A 204 13.47 16.84 -0.69
N TRP A 205 13.38 15.51 -0.68
CA TRP A 205 12.79 14.73 -1.77
C TRP A 205 11.26 14.56 -1.70
N ALA A 206 10.62 14.74 -0.54
CA ALA A 206 9.17 14.56 -0.45
C ALA A 206 8.53 15.53 0.57
N PRO A 207 7.60 16.40 0.12
CA PRO A 207 6.85 17.26 1.03
C PRO A 207 6.10 16.44 2.09
N PRO A 208 6.09 16.88 3.36
CA PRO A 208 5.37 16.17 4.40
C PRO A 208 3.86 16.22 4.15
N ILE A 209 3.13 15.28 4.75
CA ILE A 209 1.68 15.09 4.57
C ILE A 209 0.97 15.50 5.85
N ALA A 210 -0.28 15.96 5.78
CA ALA A 210 -1.08 16.21 6.97
C ALA A 210 -1.58 14.91 7.62
N PHE A 211 -1.63 14.87 8.95
CA PHE A 211 -2.19 13.75 9.71
C PHE A 211 -3.64 13.43 9.30
N THR A 212 -4.43 14.47 9.04
CA THR A 212 -5.82 14.38 8.56
C THR A 212 -5.90 13.69 7.20
N THR A 213 -4.97 13.97 6.29
CA THR A 213 -4.85 13.30 4.98
C THR A 213 -4.57 11.80 5.13
N ALA A 214 -3.57 11.44 5.96
CA ALA A 214 -3.21 10.03 6.18
C ALA A 214 -4.39 9.23 6.76
N SER A 215 -5.08 9.83 7.73
CA SER A 215 -6.30 9.27 8.33
C SER A 215 -7.42 9.09 7.31
N ALA A 216 -7.63 10.08 6.43
CA ALA A 216 -8.65 10.02 5.39
C ALA A 216 -8.39 8.89 4.37
N PHE A 217 -7.14 8.69 3.94
CA PHE A 217 -6.78 7.58 3.03
C PHE A 217 -7.02 6.21 3.67
N LEU A 218 -6.63 6.04 4.94
CA LEU A 218 -6.88 4.81 5.68
C LEU A 218 -8.38 4.52 5.78
N VAL A 219 -9.17 5.51 6.18
CA VAL A 219 -10.63 5.39 6.34
C VAL A 219 -11.34 5.10 5.02
N LEU A 220 -10.98 5.79 3.92
CA LEU A 220 -11.56 5.53 2.59
C LEU A 220 -11.17 4.15 2.06
N GLY A 221 -9.91 3.74 2.20
CA GLY A 221 -9.44 2.43 1.76
C GLY A 221 -10.19 1.29 2.45
N VAL A 222 -10.38 1.38 3.76
CA VAL A 222 -11.20 0.44 4.54
C VAL A 222 -12.67 0.49 4.11
N GLY A 223 -13.23 1.68 3.88
CA GLY A 223 -14.61 1.85 3.40
C GLY A 223 -14.87 1.20 2.04
N ILE A 224 -13.99 1.42 1.07
CA ILE A 224 -14.11 0.81 -0.27
C ILE A 224 -13.93 -0.70 -0.19
N TRP A 225 -12.95 -1.17 0.60
CA TRP A 225 -12.72 -2.59 0.80
C TRP A 225 -13.96 -3.30 1.36
N THR A 226 -14.55 -2.73 2.41
CA THR A 226 -15.76 -3.27 3.05
C THR A 226 -16.96 -3.23 2.12
N ALA A 227 -17.08 -2.21 1.26
CA ALA A 227 -18.12 -2.12 0.23
C ALA A 227 -18.06 -3.24 -0.83
N THR A 228 -16.89 -3.88 -1.05
CA THR A 228 -16.77 -5.00 -2.01
C THR A 228 -17.40 -6.31 -1.51
N HIS A 229 -17.58 -6.47 -0.19
CA HIS A 229 -18.06 -7.70 0.45
C HIS A 229 -19.59 -7.76 0.47
N ARG A 230 -20.16 -8.92 0.10
CA ARG A 230 -21.62 -9.15 0.11
C ARG A 230 -22.02 -9.79 1.43
N PHE A 231 -22.99 -9.19 2.12
CA PHE A 231 -23.62 -9.76 3.32
C PHE A 231 -24.92 -10.46 2.92
N ALA A 232 -25.10 -11.71 3.34
CA ALA A 232 -26.40 -12.36 3.25
C ALA A 232 -27.37 -11.69 4.24
N PRO A 233 -28.64 -11.44 3.86
CA PRO A 233 -29.62 -10.86 4.78
C PRO A 233 -29.79 -11.78 6.00
N GLY A 234 -29.53 -11.25 7.21
CA GLY A 234 -29.65 -11.96 8.48
C GLY A 234 -28.32 -12.27 9.21
N GLN A 235 -27.15 -12.18 8.55
CA GLN A 235 -25.86 -12.32 9.22
C GLN A 235 -25.38 -11.00 9.81
N ARG A 236 -25.71 -10.74 11.09
CA ARG A 236 -25.39 -9.49 11.82
C ARG A 236 -24.02 -9.49 12.52
N SER A 237 -23.10 -10.38 12.18
CA SER A 237 -21.86 -10.56 12.95
C SER A 237 -20.63 -9.95 12.26
N LEU A 238 -19.89 -9.10 12.99
CA LEU A 238 -18.55 -8.61 12.64
C LEU A 238 -17.56 -9.75 12.31
N ARG A 239 -17.81 -10.97 12.83
CA ARG A 239 -16.98 -12.17 12.53
C ARG A 239 -17.06 -12.60 11.06
N VAL A 240 -18.19 -12.39 10.38
CA VAL A 240 -18.34 -12.70 8.94
C VAL A 240 -17.50 -11.74 8.08
N LEU A 241 -17.27 -10.53 8.57
CA LEU A 241 -16.38 -9.56 7.93
C LEU A 241 -14.94 -10.06 7.94
N LEU A 242 -14.53 -10.70 9.04
CA LEU A 242 -13.18 -11.21 9.28
C LEU A 242 -12.90 -12.61 8.72
N ASP A 243 -13.91 -13.34 8.28
CA ASP A 243 -13.77 -14.74 7.87
C ASP A 243 -13.24 -15.02 6.45
N PRO A 244 -13.35 -14.13 5.44
CA PRO A 244 -12.75 -14.37 4.14
C PRO A 244 -11.24 -14.54 4.29
N ILE A 245 -10.69 -15.60 3.69
CA ILE A 245 -9.24 -15.84 3.62
C ILE A 245 -8.51 -14.60 3.09
N GLU A 246 -9.12 -13.89 2.14
CA GLU A 246 -8.59 -12.62 1.59
C GLU A 246 -8.44 -11.52 2.65
N LEU A 247 -9.38 -11.39 3.61
CA LEU A 247 -9.25 -10.39 4.67
C LEU A 247 -8.21 -10.80 5.71
N LYS A 248 -8.12 -12.09 6.06
CA LYS A 248 -7.08 -12.58 6.99
C LYS A 248 -5.68 -12.37 6.41
N ILE A 249 -5.49 -12.66 5.12
CA ILE A 249 -4.23 -12.43 4.41
C ILE A 249 -3.92 -10.94 4.37
N MET A 250 -4.83 -10.11 3.86
CA MET A 250 -4.61 -8.68 3.76
C MET A 250 -4.41 -7.99 5.11
N GLY A 251 -5.23 -8.32 6.10
CA GLY A 251 -5.08 -7.80 7.46
C GLY A 251 -3.73 -8.18 8.06
N SER A 252 -3.23 -9.39 7.80
CA SER A 252 -1.88 -9.79 8.21
C SER A 252 -0.78 -9.02 7.48
N PHE A 253 -0.92 -8.75 6.18
CA PHE A 253 0.03 -7.93 5.42
C PHE A 253 0.04 -6.47 5.88
N ILE A 254 -1.15 -5.88 6.06
CA ILE A 254 -1.29 -4.51 6.55
C ILE A 254 -0.73 -4.41 7.98
N GLY A 255 -1.07 -5.35 8.86
CA GLY A 255 -0.56 -5.39 10.23
C GLY A 255 0.97 -5.60 10.27
N ALA A 256 1.50 -6.44 9.40
CA ALA A 256 2.93 -6.63 9.24
C ALA A 256 3.66 -5.36 8.78
N ILE A 257 3.13 -4.67 7.76
CA ILE A 257 3.69 -3.40 7.29
C ILE A 257 3.64 -2.36 8.41
N ALA A 258 2.52 -2.23 9.11
CA ALA A 258 2.40 -1.32 10.25
C ALA A 258 3.43 -1.63 11.34
N ALA A 259 3.60 -2.90 11.69
CA ALA A 259 4.56 -3.33 12.69
C ALA A 259 6.00 -3.05 12.23
N LEU A 260 6.32 -3.29 10.96
CA LEU A 260 7.64 -2.98 10.40
C LEU A 260 7.93 -1.48 10.34
N THR A 261 6.97 -0.65 9.92
CA THR A 261 7.12 0.81 9.95
C THR A 261 7.27 1.33 11.38
N THR A 262 6.54 0.73 12.32
CA THR A 262 6.60 1.06 13.75
C THR A 262 7.98 0.77 14.33
N VAL A 263 8.52 -0.43 14.10
CA VAL A 263 9.86 -0.77 14.57
C VAL A 263 10.94 -0.01 13.80
N GLY A 264 10.77 0.22 12.50
CA GLY A 264 11.67 1.07 11.72
C GLY A 264 11.76 2.51 12.26
N GLY A 265 10.63 3.07 12.70
CA GLY A 265 10.59 4.37 13.38
C GLY A 265 11.37 4.38 14.70
N LEU A 266 11.25 3.33 15.51
CA LEU A 266 12.05 3.16 16.75
C LEU A 266 13.55 3.11 16.47
N VAL A 267 13.96 2.31 15.47
CA VAL A 267 15.36 2.18 15.06
C VAL A 267 15.90 3.53 14.60
N TYR A 268 15.16 4.23 13.74
CA TYR A 268 15.55 5.54 13.25
C TYR A 268 15.68 6.57 14.38
N GLY A 269 14.70 6.64 15.29
CA GLY A 269 14.72 7.55 16.43
C GLY A 269 15.94 7.32 17.33
N ALA A 270 16.21 6.06 17.68
CA ALA A 270 17.37 5.69 18.48
C ALA A 270 18.71 6.02 17.76
N ALA A 271 18.78 5.73 16.45
CA ALA A 271 19.96 6.02 15.65
C ALA A 271 20.22 7.54 15.50
N ALA A 272 19.15 8.34 15.32
CA ALA A 272 19.25 9.79 15.22
C ALA A 272 19.71 10.43 16.53
N GLU A 273 19.20 9.95 17.67
CA GLU A 273 19.66 10.38 19.00
C GLU A 273 21.14 10.00 19.22
N TYR A 274 21.52 8.77 18.90
CA TYR A 274 22.91 8.31 18.95
C TYR A 274 23.84 9.16 18.07
N SER A 275 23.41 9.50 16.85
CA SER A 275 24.20 10.34 15.94
C SER A 275 24.40 11.76 16.47
N ARG A 276 23.37 12.37 17.07
CA ARG A 276 23.49 13.70 17.69
C ARG A 276 24.48 13.69 18.85
N GLU A 277 24.44 12.65 19.67
CA GLU A 277 25.34 12.52 20.82
C GLU A 277 26.80 12.29 20.39
N ILE A 278 27.03 11.50 19.33
CA ILE A 278 28.38 11.36 18.74
C ILE A 278 28.90 12.72 18.25
N GLN A 279 28.07 13.50 17.57
CA GLN A 279 28.48 14.79 17.03
C GLN A 279 28.84 15.76 18.17
N ARG A 280 28.04 15.80 19.24
CA ARG A 280 28.33 16.59 20.44
C ARG A 280 29.65 16.16 21.11
N LEU A 281 29.87 14.86 21.28
CA LEU A 281 31.12 14.35 21.85
C LEU A 281 32.35 14.73 21.00
N GLY A 282 32.21 14.69 19.67
CA GLY A 282 33.26 15.13 18.75
C GLY A 282 33.62 16.60 18.96
N GLN A 283 32.62 17.47 19.13
CA GLN A 283 32.83 18.90 19.39
C GLN A 283 33.50 19.16 20.75
N ILE A 284 33.13 18.42 21.81
CA ILE A 284 33.78 18.51 23.13
C ILE A 284 35.26 18.12 23.04
N ARG A 285 35.57 17.02 22.35
CA ARG A 285 36.95 16.56 22.17
C ARG A 285 37.79 17.55 21.38
N GLN A 286 37.22 18.14 20.33
CA GLN A 286 37.90 19.18 19.55
C GLN A 286 38.20 20.39 20.43
N MET A 287 37.21 20.91 21.18
CA MET A 287 37.42 22.02 22.10
C MET A 287 38.55 21.76 23.10
N ARG A 288 38.66 20.53 23.64
CA ARG A 288 39.74 20.16 24.57
C ARG A 288 41.12 20.10 23.88
N ALA A 289 41.17 19.68 22.63
CA ALA A 289 42.39 19.75 21.83
C ALA A 289 42.80 21.21 21.59
N ASP A 290 41.87 22.07 21.19
CA ASP A 290 42.09 23.49 20.97
C ASP A 290 42.49 24.22 22.27
N LEU A 291 41.95 23.83 23.44
CA LEU A 291 42.43 24.33 24.73
C LEU A 291 43.91 24.01 24.95
N THR A 292 44.36 22.83 24.54
CA THR A 292 45.77 22.43 24.66
C THR A 292 46.63 23.26 23.70
N GLU A 293 46.14 23.54 22.49
CA GLU A 293 46.80 24.40 21.51
C GLU A 293 46.88 25.86 21.99
N LEU A 294 45.82 26.41 22.56
CA LEU A 294 45.84 27.74 23.19
C LEU A 294 46.93 27.82 24.27
N TYR A 295 47.08 26.80 25.10
CA TYR A 295 48.14 26.79 26.13
C TYR A 295 49.53 26.86 25.51
N ALA A 296 49.78 26.14 24.42
CA ALA A 296 51.04 26.16 23.70
C ALA A 296 51.30 27.55 23.09
N THR A 297 50.31 28.15 22.42
CA THR A 297 50.39 29.51 21.85
C THR A 297 50.65 30.55 22.92
N VAL A 298 50.03 30.43 24.09
CA VAL A 298 50.31 31.29 25.23
C VAL A 298 51.74 31.12 25.74
N ALA A 299 52.21 29.88 25.88
CA ALA A 299 53.57 29.61 26.34
C ALA A 299 54.61 30.20 25.36
N ASP A 300 54.37 30.09 24.05
CA ASP A 300 55.20 30.68 23.00
C ASP A 300 55.17 32.21 23.04
N ALA A 301 53.99 32.82 23.25
CA ALA A 301 53.86 34.27 23.40
C ALA A 301 54.66 34.77 24.62
N VAL A 302 54.57 34.09 25.76
CA VAL A 302 55.37 34.41 26.97
C VAL A 302 56.86 34.23 26.68
N PHE A 303 57.26 33.17 25.98
CA PHE A 303 58.66 32.93 25.62
C PHE A 303 59.23 34.02 24.70
N VAL A 304 58.50 34.40 23.64
CA VAL A 304 58.88 35.46 22.71
C VAL A 304 58.95 36.80 23.44
N GLN A 305 57.95 37.12 24.26
CA GLN A 305 57.94 38.33 25.08
C GLN A 305 59.16 38.40 26.01
N ARG A 306 59.51 37.30 26.69
CA ARG A 306 60.71 37.23 27.56
C ARG A 306 61.98 37.41 26.77
N THR A 307 62.09 36.78 25.60
CA THR A 307 63.27 36.91 24.74
C THR A 307 63.46 38.35 24.31
N LEU A 308 62.39 39.05 23.97
CA LEU A 308 62.42 40.48 23.68
C LEU A 308 62.83 41.25 24.93
N VAL A 309 62.07 41.18 26.03
CA VAL A 309 62.34 42.01 27.23
C VAL A 309 63.75 41.80 27.82
N LEU A 310 64.29 40.59 27.76
CA LEU A 310 65.59 40.27 28.35
C LEU A 310 66.78 40.56 27.43
N SER A 311 66.60 40.64 26.10
CA SER A 311 67.72 40.87 25.18
C SER A 311 68.28 42.30 25.30
N ASP A 312 69.61 42.43 25.20
CA ASP A 312 70.28 43.74 25.16
C ASP A 312 70.27 44.35 23.74
N THR A 313 69.85 43.59 22.73
CA THR A 313 69.73 44.03 21.33
C THR A 313 68.31 44.51 21.00
N ALA A 314 68.20 45.51 20.11
CA ALA A 314 66.91 45.96 19.56
C ALA A 314 66.14 44.75 19.01
N GLY A 315 64.96 44.50 19.58
CA GLY A 315 64.18 43.30 19.35
C GLY A 315 63.50 43.26 17.98
N ASP A 316 63.19 42.06 17.51
CA ASP A 316 62.36 41.82 16.32
C ASP A 316 60.86 41.96 16.70
N ASP A 317 60.37 43.20 16.75
CA ASP A 317 58.99 43.55 17.12
C ASP A 317 57.94 42.82 16.25
N GLY A 318 58.31 42.46 15.01
CA GLY A 318 57.47 41.69 14.10
C GLY A 318 57.11 40.29 14.61
N ARG A 319 58.01 39.63 15.38
CA ARG A 319 57.72 38.32 15.99
C ARG A 319 56.68 38.42 17.10
N TRP A 320 56.73 39.48 17.91
CA TRP A 320 55.73 39.71 18.95
C TRP A 320 54.36 39.96 18.36
N GLU A 321 54.26 40.83 17.35
CA GLU A 321 52.99 41.10 16.69
C GLU A 321 52.41 39.85 16.01
N ALA A 322 53.26 38.98 15.44
CA ALA A 322 52.82 37.70 14.89
C ALA A 322 52.21 36.79 15.97
N GLN A 323 52.88 36.65 17.11
CA GLN A 323 52.37 35.84 18.24
C GLN A 323 51.09 36.43 18.83
N ARG A 324 51.00 37.75 18.97
CA ARG A 324 49.78 38.41 19.45
C ARG A 324 48.59 38.18 18.53
N ARG A 325 48.81 38.22 17.20
CA ARG A 325 47.77 37.90 16.21
C ARG A 325 47.33 36.44 16.27
N GLU A 326 48.26 35.53 16.53
CA GLU A 326 47.98 34.11 16.69
C GLU A 326 47.14 33.83 17.94
N LEU A 327 47.57 34.35 19.10
CA LEU A 327 46.85 34.24 20.37
C LEU A 327 45.41 34.77 20.27
N GLU A 328 45.23 35.90 19.59
CA GLU A 328 43.90 36.49 19.37
C GLU A 328 43.05 35.70 18.36
N ARG A 329 43.66 34.91 17.47
CA ARG A 329 42.94 33.98 16.59
C ARG A 329 42.43 32.78 17.39
N GLU A 330 43.31 32.15 18.16
CA GLU A 330 42.98 31.00 19.02
C GLU A 330 41.90 31.35 20.05
N ARG A 331 42.01 32.52 20.70
CA ARG A 331 40.99 33.04 21.62
C ARG A 331 39.60 33.10 20.96
N ARG A 332 39.52 33.64 19.73
CA ARG A 332 38.25 33.80 19.02
C ARG A 332 37.64 32.46 18.62
N LEU A 333 38.46 31.50 18.21
CA LEU A 333 38.00 30.13 17.90
C LEU A 333 37.39 29.48 19.16
N LEU A 334 38.06 29.56 20.30
CA LEU A 334 37.60 28.96 21.55
C LEU A 334 36.28 29.56 22.08
N VAL A 335 36.09 30.87 21.98
CA VAL A 335 34.84 31.53 22.40
C VAL A 335 33.67 31.22 21.45
N SER A 336 33.95 30.77 20.23
CA SER A 336 32.93 30.49 19.22
C SER A 336 32.29 29.10 19.33
N TYR A 337 32.77 28.23 20.23
CA TYR A 337 32.26 26.87 20.37
C TYR A 337 30.78 26.82 20.82
N PRO A 338 29.85 26.31 19.99
CA PRO A 338 28.42 26.31 20.29
C PRO A 338 28.01 25.37 21.45
N VAL A 339 28.85 24.40 21.79
CA VAL A 339 28.48 23.24 22.62
C VAL A 339 28.53 23.48 24.13
N LEU A 340 29.16 24.57 24.55
CA LEU A 340 29.43 24.85 25.97
C LEU A 340 28.15 25.06 26.81
N GLY A 341 26.98 25.20 26.18
CA GLY A 341 25.70 25.32 26.87
C GLY A 341 25.66 26.51 27.85
N ASP A 342 24.57 26.64 28.59
CA ASP A 342 24.48 27.71 29.60
C ASP A 342 25.35 27.41 30.83
N ALA A 343 25.64 26.14 31.10
CA ALA A 343 26.43 25.72 32.24
C ALA A 343 27.91 26.07 32.14
N ALA A 344 28.51 26.03 30.93
CA ALA A 344 29.92 26.38 30.75
C ALA A 344 30.16 27.82 30.30
N ARG A 345 29.09 28.59 30.01
CA ARG A 345 29.19 30.02 29.66
C ARG A 345 30.03 30.84 30.66
N PRO A 346 29.85 30.73 32.00
CA PRO A 346 30.68 31.46 32.95
C PRO A 346 32.16 31.06 32.90
N ALA A 347 32.44 29.79 32.61
CA ALA A 347 33.79 29.28 32.49
C ALA A 347 34.48 29.82 31.23
N VAL A 348 33.77 29.87 30.10
CA VAL A 348 34.24 30.49 28.85
C VAL A 348 34.52 31.97 29.03
N GLU A 349 33.63 32.71 29.69
CA GLU A 349 33.82 34.13 30.00
C GLU A 349 35.02 34.36 30.95
N ALA A 350 35.27 33.45 31.89
CA ALA A 350 36.44 33.50 32.75
C ALA A 350 37.73 33.24 31.95
N LEU A 351 37.75 32.25 31.05
CA LEU A 351 38.89 32.01 30.16
C LEU A 351 39.15 33.20 29.24
N ASP A 352 38.12 33.77 28.65
CA ASP A 352 38.22 34.91 27.75
C ASP A 352 38.77 36.16 28.47
N ARG A 353 38.36 36.39 29.72
CA ARG A 353 38.94 37.43 30.58
C ARG A 353 40.40 37.13 30.92
N ALA A 354 40.74 35.90 31.28
CA ALA A 354 42.11 35.53 31.65
C ALA A 354 43.09 35.64 30.46
N VAL A 355 42.68 35.22 29.25
CA VAL A 355 43.50 35.36 28.03
C VAL A 355 43.72 36.84 27.69
N ARG A 356 42.69 37.68 27.77
CA ARG A 356 42.83 39.13 27.55
C ARG A 356 43.73 39.79 28.58
N GLY A 357 43.52 39.51 29.86
CA GLY A 357 44.35 40.05 30.95
C GLY A 357 45.81 39.66 30.79
N LEU A 358 46.10 38.40 30.42
CA LEU A 358 47.46 37.98 30.11
C LEU A 358 48.04 38.72 28.91
N SER A 359 47.29 38.83 27.81
CA SER A 359 47.73 39.55 26.60
C SER A 359 48.06 41.02 26.89
N GLU A 360 47.26 41.68 27.72
CA GLU A 360 47.50 43.06 28.19
C GLU A 360 48.78 43.16 29.03
N VAL A 361 48.98 42.25 29.99
CA VAL A 361 50.18 42.21 30.85
C VAL A 361 51.45 41.97 30.03
N LEU A 362 51.38 41.08 29.03
CA LEU A 362 52.52 40.83 28.13
C LEU A 362 52.82 42.03 27.24
N GLN A 363 51.78 42.70 26.70
CA GLN A 363 51.95 43.92 25.90
C GLN A 363 52.53 45.07 26.73
N GLU A 364 52.08 45.27 27.97
CA GLU A 364 52.60 46.31 28.87
C GLU A 364 54.12 46.16 29.06
N ALA A 365 54.60 44.94 29.22
CA ALA A 365 56.02 44.65 29.36
C ALA A 365 56.84 45.01 28.10
N VAL A 366 56.28 44.76 26.91
CA VAL A 366 56.90 45.15 25.62
C VAL A 366 56.89 46.67 25.44
N ASP A 367 55.78 47.33 25.77
CA ASP A 367 55.64 48.79 25.66
C ASP A 367 56.56 49.53 26.63
N LEU A 368 56.73 49.01 27.85
CA LEU A 368 57.68 49.55 28.84
C LEU A 368 59.11 49.48 28.33
N ARG A 369 59.48 48.39 27.64
CA ARG A 369 60.80 48.28 27.01
C ARG A 369 61.02 49.37 25.97
N GLY A 370 60.01 49.64 25.14
CA GLY A 370 60.07 50.67 24.09
C GLY A 370 60.14 52.11 24.63
N ARG A 371 59.49 52.38 25.78
CA ARG A 371 59.41 53.73 26.38
C ARG A 371 60.52 54.04 27.38
N GLU A 372 60.87 53.08 28.23
CA GLU A 372 61.74 53.29 29.40
C GLU A 372 63.01 52.41 29.40
N GLY A 373 63.16 51.53 28.40
CA GLY A 373 64.35 50.69 28.21
C GLY A 373 64.29 49.33 28.91
N ALA A 374 65.35 48.53 28.73
CA ALA A 374 65.38 47.12 29.13
C ALA A 374 65.31 46.89 30.65
N GLU A 375 65.87 47.79 31.47
CA GLU A 375 65.88 47.60 32.94
C GLU A 375 64.49 47.79 33.56
N ALA A 376 63.69 48.73 33.04
CA ALA A 376 62.30 48.91 33.45
C ALA A 376 61.45 47.66 33.13
N ALA A 377 61.64 47.09 31.94
CA ALA A 377 60.96 45.86 31.53
C ALA A 377 61.42 44.63 32.35
N ARG A 378 62.70 44.54 32.74
CA ARG A 378 63.21 43.51 33.68
C ARG A 378 62.64 43.66 35.08
N ALA A 379 62.50 44.89 35.58
CA ALA A 379 61.84 45.17 36.85
C ALA A 379 60.35 44.76 36.82
N PHE A 380 59.66 44.99 35.69
CA PHE A 380 58.31 44.51 35.47
C PHE A 380 58.22 42.98 35.56
N VAL A 381 59.08 42.23 34.86
CA VAL A 381 59.06 40.75 34.92
C VAL A 381 59.36 40.25 36.33
N ARG A 382 60.27 40.90 37.07
CA ARG A 382 60.54 40.59 38.48
C ARG A 382 59.34 40.81 39.41
N SER A 383 58.38 41.66 39.03
CA SER A 383 57.16 41.88 39.82
C SER A 383 56.21 40.67 39.84
N GLY A 384 56.39 39.71 38.92
CA GLY A 384 55.58 38.50 38.84
C GLY A 384 54.14 38.69 38.35
N ARG A 385 53.80 39.87 37.79
CA ARG A 385 52.47 40.14 37.22
C ARG A 385 52.11 39.19 36.07
N ASP A 386 53.07 38.85 35.21
CA ASP A 386 52.94 37.84 34.14
C ASP A 386 52.68 36.44 34.72
N ALA A 387 53.37 36.07 35.80
CA ALA A 387 53.18 34.81 36.49
C ALA A 387 51.80 34.70 37.15
N ALA A 388 51.28 35.79 37.72
CA ALA A 388 49.94 35.85 38.29
C ALA A 388 48.85 35.69 37.20
N ALA A 389 48.98 36.42 36.08
CA ALA A 389 48.06 36.29 34.94
C ALA A 389 48.09 34.88 34.33
N MET A 390 49.27 34.26 34.24
CA MET A 390 49.40 32.85 33.80
C MET A 390 48.73 31.87 34.77
N ALA A 391 48.76 32.13 36.08
CA ALA A 391 48.09 31.29 37.07
C ALA A 391 46.56 31.38 36.95
N GLU A 392 46.02 32.59 36.73
CA GLU A 392 44.60 32.82 36.46
C GLU A 392 44.15 32.09 35.19
N LEU A 393 44.92 32.21 34.10
CA LEU A 393 44.66 31.49 32.86
C LEU A 393 44.64 29.97 33.08
N ARG A 394 45.65 29.41 33.75
CA ARG A 394 45.69 27.97 34.06
C ARG A 394 44.48 27.52 34.87
N GLY A 395 44.03 28.33 35.82
CA GLY A 395 42.83 28.07 36.61
C GLY A 395 41.56 28.04 35.74
N ALA A 396 41.40 29.03 34.86
CA ALA A 396 40.26 29.09 33.93
C ALA A 396 40.25 27.90 32.94
N MET A 397 41.42 27.55 32.38
CA MET A 397 41.57 26.41 31.47
C MET A 397 41.27 25.08 32.18
N ALA A 398 41.78 24.88 33.40
CA ALA A 398 41.51 23.69 34.19
C ALA A 398 40.01 23.56 34.53
N HIS A 399 39.33 24.68 34.79
CA HIS A 399 37.90 24.68 35.04
C HIS A 399 37.10 24.26 33.80
N ILE A 400 37.37 24.84 32.63
CA ILE A 400 36.70 24.43 31.38
C ILE A 400 37.01 22.97 31.03
N ASP A 401 38.26 22.54 31.15
CA ASP A 401 38.64 21.14 30.87
C ASP A 401 37.93 20.17 31.84
N SER A 402 37.72 20.56 33.11
CA SER A 402 36.95 19.75 34.07
C SER A 402 35.47 19.60 33.66
N ILE A 403 34.86 20.66 33.14
CA ILE A 403 33.49 20.63 32.61
C ILE A 403 33.45 19.73 31.37
N GLY A 404 34.39 19.89 30.45
CA GLY A 404 34.50 19.05 29.25
C GLY A 404 34.67 17.55 29.58
N ARG A 405 35.48 17.21 30.59
CA ARG A 405 35.63 15.83 31.08
C ARG A 405 34.35 15.27 31.67
N ALA A 406 33.63 16.06 32.48
CA ALA A 406 32.37 15.64 33.08
C ALA A 406 31.29 15.42 32.02
N GLU A 407 31.20 16.31 31.01
CA GLU A 407 30.30 16.11 29.87
C GLU A 407 30.70 14.88 29.04
N GLU A 408 31.99 14.68 28.76
CA GLU A 408 32.47 13.49 28.04
C GLU A 408 32.12 12.18 28.76
N GLU A 409 32.25 12.12 30.09
CA GLU A 409 31.86 10.95 30.87
C GLU A 409 30.34 10.71 30.84
N SER A 410 29.54 11.79 30.94
CA SER A 410 28.08 11.71 30.81
C SER A 410 27.66 11.23 29.42
N SER A 411 28.24 11.80 28.36
CA SER A 411 28.00 11.41 26.96
C SER A 411 28.41 9.96 26.69
N ALA A 412 29.50 9.47 27.29
CA ALA A 412 29.92 8.08 27.14
C ALA A 412 28.87 7.09 27.69
N ARG A 413 28.22 7.42 28.82
CA ARG A 413 27.12 6.61 29.38
C ARG A 413 25.90 6.62 28.46
N LEU A 414 25.49 7.81 28.00
CA LEU A 414 24.36 7.98 27.07
C LEU A 414 24.58 7.28 25.72
N LEU A 415 25.81 7.31 25.19
CA LEU A 415 26.17 6.61 23.96
C LEU A 415 26.09 5.09 24.12
N ARG A 416 26.48 4.54 25.28
CA ARG A 416 26.37 3.11 25.53
C ARG A 416 24.92 2.66 25.56
N ASP A 417 24.07 3.38 26.29
CA ASP A 417 22.62 3.15 26.35
C ASP A 417 21.97 3.32 24.97
N GLY A 418 22.34 4.39 24.25
CA GLY A 418 21.83 4.68 22.90
C GLY A 418 22.24 3.61 21.89
N ARG A 419 23.47 3.11 21.96
CA ARG A 419 23.96 1.98 21.15
C ARG A 419 23.19 0.71 21.45
N GLU A 420 23.01 0.37 22.73
CA GLU A 420 22.27 -0.84 23.14
C GLU A 420 20.80 -0.77 22.68
N ARG A 421 20.14 0.38 22.81
CA ARG A 421 18.78 0.59 22.27
C ARG A 421 18.72 0.47 20.76
N THR A 422 19.66 1.09 20.04
CA THR A 422 19.72 1.04 18.57
C THR A 422 19.92 -0.39 18.08
N VAL A 423 20.84 -1.14 18.70
CA VAL A 423 21.08 -2.56 18.39
C VAL A 423 19.85 -3.40 18.73
N ALA A 424 19.27 -3.24 19.92
CA ALA A 424 18.10 -4.00 20.35
C ALA A 424 16.89 -3.78 19.42
N PHE A 425 16.60 -2.53 19.04
CA PHE A 425 15.53 -2.22 18.08
C PHE A 425 15.84 -2.75 16.68
N THR A 426 17.09 -2.73 16.25
CA THR A 426 17.47 -3.29 14.94
C THR A 426 17.28 -4.81 14.91
N VAL A 427 17.71 -5.52 15.96
CA VAL A 427 17.48 -6.96 16.10
C VAL A 427 15.98 -7.26 16.16
N LEU A 428 15.20 -6.49 16.93
CA LEU A 428 13.75 -6.61 16.98
C LEU A 428 13.12 -6.42 15.60
N ALA A 429 13.58 -5.45 14.81
CA ALA A 429 13.11 -5.20 13.45
C ALA A 429 13.35 -6.39 12.54
N LEU A 430 14.57 -6.97 12.59
CA LEU A 430 14.96 -8.12 11.77
C LEU A 430 14.16 -9.38 12.15
N VAL A 431 13.99 -9.65 13.45
CA VAL A 431 13.18 -10.77 13.94
C VAL A 431 11.73 -10.61 13.51
N LEU A 432 11.16 -9.42 13.68
CA LEU A 432 9.78 -9.13 13.25
C LEU A 432 9.60 -9.28 11.74
N ALA A 433 10.56 -8.78 10.94
CA ALA A 433 10.55 -8.95 9.49
C ALA A 433 10.62 -10.41 9.07
N ALA A 434 11.48 -11.21 9.70
CA ALA A 434 11.58 -12.64 9.44
C ALA A 434 10.28 -13.38 9.83
N LEU A 435 9.67 -13.05 10.97
CA LEU A 435 8.39 -13.62 11.41
C LEU A 435 7.25 -13.27 10.45
N VAL A 436 7.17 -12.02 10.00
CA VAL A 436 6.22 -11.56 8.99
C VAL A 436 6.39 -12.33 7.68
N LEU A 437 7.62 -12.41 7.18
CA LEU A 437 7.92 -13.09 5.92
C LEU A 437 7.60 -14.58 6.01
N GLY A 438 7.94 -15.23 7.13
CA GLY A 438 7.59 -16.61 7.42
C GLY A 438 6.08 -16.85 7.48
N ALA A 439 5.34 -15.97 8.15
CA ALA A 439 3.88 -16.04 8.22
C ALA A 439 3.23 -15.89 6.85
N VAL A 440 3.68 -14.92 6.04
CA VAL A 440 3.24 -14.71 4.66
C VAL A 440 3.55 -15.95 3.81
N PHE A 441 4.75 -16.49 3.90
CA PHE A 441 5.15 -17.70 3.17
C PHE A 441 4.26 -18.90 3.52
N VAL A 442 4.04 -19.15 4.82
CA VAL A 442 3.13 -20.22 5.29
C VAL A 442 1.71 -20.00 4.79
N ALA A 443 1.20 -18.77 4.83
CA ALA A 443 -0.13 -18.43 4.35
C ALA A 443 -0.28 -18.71 2.84
N ILE A 444 0.68 -18.26 2.02
CA ILE A 444 0.71 -18.51 0.58
C ILE A 444 0.81 -20.02 0.30
N ARG A 445 1.70 -20.74 0.98
CA ARG A 445 1.86 -22.19 0.81
C ARG A 445 0.59 -22.96 1.16
N ARG A 446 -0.10 -22.58 2.24
CA ARG A 446 -1.40 -23.16 2.63
C ARG A 446 -2.46 -22.92 1.56
N GLU A 447 -2.51 -21.73 0.96
CA GLU A 447 -3.48 -21.44 -0.10
C GLU A 447 -3.19 -22.21 -1.39
N ILE A 448 -1.92 -22.29 -1.81
CA ILE A 448 -1.51 -23.06 -3.00
C ILE A 448 -1.85 -24.54 -2.85
N THR A 449 -1.55 -25.13 -1.68
CA THR A 449 -1.84 -26.55 -1.42
C THR A 449 -3.34 -26.84 -1.40
N LYS A 450 -4.14 -25.94 -0.82
CA LYS A 450 -5.61 -26.04 -0.83
C LYS A 450 -6.18 -25.99 -2.26
N ARG A 451 -5.70 -25.06 -3.10
CA ARG A 451 -6.11 -24.96 -4.50
C ARG A 451 -5.74 -26.19 -5.32
N ALA A 452 -4.51 -26.68 -5.15
CA ALA A 452 -4.05 -27.90 -5.83
C ALA A 452 -4.88 -29.13 -5.44
N GLY A 453 -5.30 -29.25 -4.18
CA GLY A 453 -6.19 -30.33 -3.73
C GLY A 453 -7.58 -30.25 -4.38
N ALA A 454 -8.18 -29.06 -4.41
CA ALA A 454 -9.49 -28.86 -5.04
C ALA A 454 -9.46 -29.13 -6.55
N GLU A 455 -8.40 -28.69 -7.24
CA GLU A 455 -8.23 -28.94 -8.67
C GLU A 455 -8.05 -30.44 -8.97
N ARG A 456 -7.25 -31.16 -8.16
CA ARG A 456 -7.10 -32.62 -8.30
C ARG A 456 -8.42 -33.35 -8.06
N ALA A 457 -9.20 -32.95 -7.07
CA ALA A 457 -10.51 -33.55 -6.80
C ALA A 457 -11.49 -33.34 -7.97
N LEU A 458 -11.50 -32.15 -8.57
CA LEU A 458 -12.28 -31.86 -9.76
C LEU A 458 -11.82 -32.69 -10.97
N ARG A 459 -10.51 -32.76 -11.22
CA ARG A 459 -9.95 -33.59 -12.29
C ARG A 459 -10.30 -35.07 -12.12
N ARG A 460 -10.21 -35.61 -10.90
CA ARG A 460 -10.61 -37.00 -10.60
C ARG A 460 -12.08 -37.26 -10.91
N ARG A 461 -12.99 -36.40 -10.44
CA ARG A 461 -14.43 -36.53 -10.76
C ARG A 461 -14.70 -36.46 -12.25
N SER A 462 -14.01 -35.57 -12.97
CA SER A 462 -14.14 -35.48 -14.43
C SER A 462 -13.66 -36.76 -15.10
N SER A 463 -12.49 -37.31 -14.70
CA SER A 463 -11.97 -38.54 -15.28
C SER A 463 -12.83 -39.76 -14.95
N GLU A 464 -13.36 -39.86 -13.73
CA GLU A 464 -14.26 -40.92 -13.30
C GLU A 464 -15.57 -40.89 -14.09
N ALA A 465 -16.15 -39.69 -14.28
CA ALA A 465 -17.33 -39.52 -15.12
C ALA A 465 -17.07 -39.91 -16.59
N THR A 466 -15.93 -39.52 -17.15
CA THR A 466 -15.56 -39.93 -18.52
C THR A 466 -15.31 -41.43 -18.63
N ALA A 467 -14.67 -42.05 -17.63
CA ALA A 467 -14.45 -43.50 -17.60
C ALA A 467 -15.76 -44.28 -17.49
N ALA A 468 -16.66 -43.86 -16.59
CA ALA A 468 -17.98 -44.46 -16.43
C ALA A 468 -18.81 -44.34 -17.72
N ASN A 469 -18.83 -43.17 -18.37
CA ASN A 469 -19.52 -42.99 -19.65
C ASN A 469 -18.96 -43.91 -20.73
N ARG A 470 -17.63 -44.03 -20.86
CA ARG A 470 -17.01 -44.96 -21.83
C ARG A 470 -17.34 -46.41 -21.56
N PHE A 471 -17.39 -46.81 -20.29
CA PHE A 471 -17.78 -48.16 -19.90
C PHE A 471 -19.24 -48.45 -20.27
N LEU A 472 -20.16 -47.53 -19.97
CA LEU A 472 -21.57 -47.65 -20.35
C LEU A 472 -21.77 -47.69 -21.87
N GLU A 473 -21.08 -46.83 -22.61
CA GLU A 473 -21.11 -46.85 -24.09
C GLU A 473 -20.62 -48.20 -24.61
N SER A 474 -19.52 -48.73 -24.06
CA SER A 474 -19.00 -50.04 -24.44
C SER A 474 -19.98 -51.17 -24.17
N LEU A 475 -20.65 -51.18 -23.01
CA LEU A 475 -21.68 -52.18 -22.69
C LEU A 475 -22.83 -52.11 -23.69
N VAL A 476 -23.40 -50.92 -23.93
CA VAL A 476 -24.54 -50.73 -24.84
C VAL A 476 -24.19 -51.16 -26.26
N HIS A 477 -22.99 -50.83 -26.76
CA HIS A 477 -22.55 -51.22 -28.10
C HIS A 477 -22.30 -52.73 -28.27
N ASN A 478 -22.02 -53.46 -27.20
CA ASN A 478 -21.76 -54.90 -27.26
C ASN A 478 -23.00 -55.78 -26.99
N ILE A 479 -24.13 -55.19 -26.55
CA ILE A 479 -25.39 -55.93 -26.41
C ILE A 479 -25.88 -56.36 -27.81
N PRO A 480 -26.11 -57.67 -28.07
CA PRO A 480 -26.51 -58.19 -29.38
C PRO A 480 -28.01 -57.98 -29.70
N HIS A 481 -28.69 -57.12 -28.93
CA HIS A 481 -30.05 -56.67 -29.21
C HIS A 481 -30.03 -55.24 -29.69
N MET A 482 -30.87 -54.90 -30.66
CA MET A 482 -31.06 -53.51 -31.05
C MET A 482 -31.49 -52.72 -29.82
N ILE A 483 -30.86 -51.59 -29.59
CA ILE A 483 -31.24 -50.64 -28.55
C ILE A 483 -31.24 -49.27 -29.19
N PHE A 484 -32.36 -48.56 -29.09
CA PHE A 484 -32.43 -47.17 -29.48
C PHE A 484 -33.02 -46.33 -28.35
N VAL A 485 -32.69 -45.05 -28.35
CA VAL A 485 -33.14 -44.05 -27.38
C VAL A 485 -33.73 -42.88 -28.14
N LYS A 486 -34.94 -42.43 -27.76
CA LYS A 486 -35.57 -41.22 -28.27
C LYS A 486 -35.73 -40.15 -27.19
N ASP A 487 -35.67 -38.87 -27.57
CA ASP A 487 -35.99 -37.74 -26.69
C ASP A 487 -37.51 -37.68 -26.49
N ALA A 488 -37.97 -37.66 -25.24
CA ALA A 488 -39.40 -37.71 -24.96
C ALA A 488 -40.18 -36.44 -25.36
N ARG A 489 -39.51 -35.33 -25.70
CA ARG A 489 -40.20 -34.07 -26.06
C ARG A 489 -40.71 -34.08 -27.50
N ASP A 490 -39.88 -34.56 -28.40
CA ASP A 490 -40.09 -34.49 -29.85
C ASP A 490 -39.96 -35.85 -30.54
N LEU A 491 -39.75 -36.93 -29.77
CA LEU A 491 -39.64 -38.31 -30.23
C LEU A 491 -38.54 -38.54 -31.26
N ARG A 492 -37.52 -37.67 -31.27
CA ARG A 492 -36.37 -37.80 -32.16
C ARG A 492 -35.38 -38.81 -31.61
N PHE A 493 -34.79 -39.61 -32.49
CA PHE A 493 -33.75 -40.55 -32.11
C PHE A 493 -32.52 -39.82 -31.56
N VAL A 494 -32.03 -40.26 -30.41
CA VAL A 494 -30.87 -39.73 -29.69
C VAL A 494 -29.70 -40.70 -29.83
N ARG A 495 -29.95 -42.00 -29.67
CA ARG A 495 -28.93 -43.05 -29.77
C ARG A 495 -29.47 -44.32 -30.40
N ILE A 496 -28.60 -45.07 -31.05
CA ILE A 496 -28.76 -46.46 -31.47
C ILE A 496 -27.46 -47.22 -31.18
N ASN A 497 -27.56 -48.46 -30.73
CA ASN A 497 -26.38 -49.30 -30.50
C ASN A 497 -25.95 -50.06 -31.77
N ARG A 498 -24.78 -50.72 -31.71
CA ARG A 498 -24.18 -51.39 -32.87
C ARG A 498 -25.07 -52.50 -33.46
N ALA A 499 -25.83 -53.20 -32.63
CA ALA A 499 -26.78 -54.21 -33.09
C ALA A 499 -27.93 -53.59 -33.90
N GLY A 500 -28.46 -52.44 -33.44
CA GLY A 500 -29.48 -51.70 -34.17
C GLY A 500 -28.97 -51.13 -35.50
N GLU A 501 -27.74 -50.64 -35.53
CA GLU A 501 -27.13 -50.17 -36.78
C GLU A 501 -27.01 -51.31 -37.80
N ARG A 502 -26.62 -52.51 -37.36
CA ARG A 502 -26.51 -53.69 -38.24
C ARG A 502 -27.87 -54.14 -38.75
N LEU A 503 -28.89 -54.14 -37.88
CA LEU A 503 -30.23 -54.61 -38.22
C LEU A 503 -30.95 -53.65 -39.18
N THR A 504 -30.80 -52.33 -38.97
CA THR A 504 -31.50 -51.30 -39.75
C THR A 504 -30.70 -50.75 -40.94
N GLY A 505 -29.38 -50.95 -40.96
CA GLY A 505 -28.46 -50.31 -41.90
C GLY A 505 -28.21 -48.81 -41.62
N LEU A 506 -28.82 -48.26 -40.57
CA LEU A 506 -28.72 -46.83 -40.23
C LEU A 506 -27.64 -46.60 -39.19
N THR A 507 -26.63 -45.78 -39.54
CA THR A 507 -25.59 -45.38 -38.58
C THR A 507 -26.13 -44.41 -37.52
N GLN A 508 -25.49 -44.38 -36.35
CA GLN A 508 -25.76 -43.41 -35.29
C GLN A 508 -25.74 -41.96 -35.79
N ALA A 509 -24.89 -41.64 -36.76
CA ALA A 509 -24.81 -40.31 -37.36
C ALA A 509 -26.00 -40.00 -38.27
N ALA A 510 -26.53 -41.00 -38.97
CA ALA A 510 -27.67 -40.86 -39.87
C ALA A 510 -29.00 -40.76 -39.12
N ILE A 511 -29.14 -41.49 -38.00
CA ILE A 511 -30.41 -41.55 -37.24
C ILE A 511 -30.56 -40.42 -36.21
N ALA A 512 -29.46 -39.85 -35.70
CA ALA A 512 -29.53 -38.85 -34.63
C ALA A 512 -30.30 -37.58 -35.06
N GLY A 513 -31.27 -37.17 -34.25
CA GLY A 513 -32.13 -36.00 -34.47
C GLY A 513 -33.24 -36.20 -35.49
N LYS A 514 -33.38 -37.40 -36.07
CA LYS A 514 -34.46 -37.75 -37.00
C LYS A 514 -35.66 -38.33 -36.27
N SER A 515 -36.83 -38.27 -36.89
CA SER A 515 -38.09 -38.85 -36.42
C SER A 515 -38.42 -40.13 -37.18
N ASP A 516 -39.38 -40.92 -36.73
CA ASP A 516 -39.87 -42.10 -37.48
C ASP A 516 -40.37 -41.72 -38.88
N HIS A 517 -40.97 -40.53 -39.03
CA HIS A 517 -41.42 -40.00 -40.33
C HIS A 517 -40.29 -39.75 -41.35
N ASP A 518 -39.04 -39.69 -40.90
CA ASP A 518 -37.90 -39.53 -41.80
C ASP A 518 -37.47 -40.88 -42.43
N PHE A 519 -37.96 -42.01 -41.91
CA PHE A 519 -37.53 -43.37 -42.31
C PHE A 519 -38.66 -44.31 -42.75
N PHE A 520 -39.86 -44.14 -42.21
CA PHE A 520 -41.00 -45.02 -42.46
C PHE A 520 -42.12 -44.30 -43.21
N PRO A 521 -42.95 -45.02 -43.98
CA PRO A 521 -44.17 -44.49 -44.56
C PRO A 521 -45.06 -43.79 -43.50
N PRO A 522 -45.86 -42.76 -43.87
CA PRO A 522 -46.62 -41.97 -42.91
C PRO A 522 -47.49 -42.78 -41.94
N GLU A 523 -48.17 -43.82 -42.45
CA GLU A 523 -49.07 -44.67 -41.66
C GLU A 523 -48.33 -45.51 -40.62
N GLU A 524 -47.15 -46.04 -40.98
CA GLU A 524 -46.28 -46.80 -40.05
C GLU A 524 -45.61 -45.87 -39.04
N ALA A 525 -45.13 -44.70 -39.48
CA ALA A 525 -44.53 -43.70 -38.60
C ALA A 525 -45.54 -43.19 -37.56
N ASP A 526 -46.79 -42.92 -37.96
CA ASP A 526 -47.87 -42.53 -37.06
C ASP A 526 -48.16 -43.62 -36.02
N PHE A 527 -48.13 -44.90 -36.43
CA PHE A 527 -48.26 -46.03 -35.51
C PHE A 527 -47.13 -46.06 -34.46
N PHE A 528 -45.87 -45.93 -34.88
CA PHE A 528 -44.71 -45.93 -33.97
C PHE A 528 -44.76 -44.75 -32.99
N VAL A 529 -45.09 -43.55 -33.49
CA VAL A 529 -45.25 -42.33 -32.69
C VAL A 529 -46.39 -42.47 -31.68
N ALA A 530 -47.54 -43.03 -32.08
CA ALA A 530 -48.66 -43.27 -31.19
C ALA A 530 -48.28 -44.21 -30.03
N LYS A 531 -47.53 -45.28 -30.31
CA LYS A 531 -47.00 -46.19 -29.29
C LYS A 531 -45.99 -45.51 -28.37
N ASP A 532 -45.08 -44.70 -28.92
CA ASP A 532 -44.13 -43.93 -28.10
C ASP A 532 -44.84 -42.94 -27.17
N ARG A 533 -45.90 -42.27 -27.65
CA ARG A 533 -46.74 -41.41 -26.80
C ARG A 533 -47.49 -42.19 -25.74
N ALA A 534 -47.98 -43.40 -26.05
CA ALA A 534 -48.64 -44.26 -25.09
C ALA A 534 -47.69 -44.70 -23.95
N VAL A 535 -46.41 -44.99 -24.25
CA VAL A 535 -45.37 -45.27 -23.25
C VAL A 535 -45.16 -44.06 -22.33
N LEU A 536 -45.05 -42.87 -22.90
CA LEU A 536 -44.84 -41.64 -22.11
C LEU A 536 -46.06 -41.26 -21.26
N ALA A 537 -47.28 -41.53 -21.77
CA ALA A 537 -48.53 -41.27 -21.05
C ALA A 537 -48.75 -42.26 -19.90
N SER A 538 -48.55 -43.56 -20.15
CA SER A 538 -48.71 -44.62 -19.14
C SER A 538 -47.61 -44.62 -18.10
N LYS A 539 -46.38 -44.20 -18.47
CA LYS A 539 -45.15 -44.31 -17.66
C LYS A 539 -44.77 -45.76 -17.31
N GLU A 540 -45.37 -46.72 -18.00
CA GLU A 540 -45.11 -48.15 -17.85
C GLU A 540 -44.37 -48.69 -19.08
N VAL A 541 -43.80 -49.89 -18.95
CA VAL A 541 -43.17 -50.59 -20.07
C VAL A 541 -44.27 -51.05 -21.02
N VAL A 542 -44.16 -50.68 -22.30
CA VAL A 542 -45.06 -51.20 -23.34
C VAL A 542 -44.33 -52.32 -24.08
N ASP A 543 -44.98 -53.47 -24.13
CA ASP A 543 -44.49 -54.68 -24.78
C ASP A 543 -45.26 -54.89 -26.09
N ILE A 544 -44.56 -54.91 -27.22
CA ILE A 544 -45.14 -55.05 -28.56
C ILE A 544 -44.62 -56.37 -29.13
N SER A 545 -45.45 -57.41 -29.03
CA SER A 545 -45.08 -58.80 -29.34
C SER A 545 -44.58 -58.99 -30.77
N GLU A 546 -45.17 -58.28 -31.73
CA GLU A 546 -44.91 -58.42 -33.15
C GLU A 546 -44.95 -57.03 -33.81
N GLU A 547 -43.80 -56.58 -34.30
CA GLU A 547 -43.61 -55.29 -34.98
C GLU A 547 -42.82 -55.56 -36.27
N GLU A 548 -43.45 -55.41 -37.43
CA GLU A 548 -42.76 -55.54 -38.71
C GLU A 548 -41.93 -54.29 -38.99
N ILE A 549 -40.65 -54.47 -39.33
CA ILE A 549 -39.81 -53.40 -39.83
C ILE A 549 -39.20 -53.77 -41.17
N LEU A 550 -39.11 -52.77 -42.06
CA LEU A 550 -38.37 -52.90 -43.30
C LEU A 550 -36.87 -52.70 -43.02
N THR A 551 -36.08 -53.74 -43.24
CA THR A 551 -34.61 -53.69 -43.18
C THR A 551 -34.01 -53.78 -44.57
N PRO A 552 -32.71 -53.43 -44.76
CA PRO A 552 -32.03 -53.67 -46.04
C PRO A 552 -32.08 -55.12 -46.53
N ASP A 553 -32.21 -56.08 -45.60
CA ASP A 553 -32.27 -57.53 -45.87
C ASP A 553 -33.72 -58.07 -45.93
N GLY A 554 -34.70 -57.19 -46.14
CA GLY A 554 -36.13 -57.51 -46.23
C GLY A 554 -36.92 -57.22 -44.95
N VAL A 555 -38.18 -57.65 -44.92
CA VAL A 555 -39.05 -57.49 -43.75
C VAL A 555 -38.57 -58.40 -42.62
N ARG A 556 -38.52 -57.86 -41.40
CA ARG A 556 -38.19 -58.58 -40.17
C ARG A 556 -39.30 -58.34 -39.15
N LEU A 557 -39.71 -59.39 -38.46
CA LEU A 557 -40.64 -59.30 -37.33
C LEU A 557 -39.82 -59.11 -36.05
N LEU A 558 -40.17 -58.09 -35.26
CA LEU A 558 -39.50 -57.75 -34.02
C LEU A 558 -40.41 -57.86 -32.82
N HIS A 559 -39.87 -58.34 -31.70
CA HIS A 559 -40.50 -58.22 -30.41
C HIS A 559 -39.93 -57.01 -29.67
N THR A 560 -40.65 -55.88 -29.64
CA THR A 560 -40.14 -54.61 -29.12
C THR A 560 -40.69 -54.29 -27.73
N LYS A 561 -39.79 -54.14 -26.75
CA LYS A 561 -40.12 -53.56 -25.43
C LYS A 561 -39.69 -52.12 -25.34
N LYS A 562 -40.63 -51.19 -25.10
CA LYS A 562 -40.38 -49.75 -24.91
C LYS A 562 -40.46 -49.38 -23.44
N ILE A 563 -39.38 -48.80 -22.91
CA ILE A 563 -39.18 -48.49 -21.48
C ILE A 563 -39.04 -46.97 -21.31
N PRO A 564 -39.84 -46.33 -20.44
CA PRO A 564 -39.68 -44.92 -20.11
C PRO A 564 -38.56 -44.74 -19.07
N CYS A 565 -37.49 -44.05 -19.47
CA CYS A 565 -36.34 -43.72 -18.63
C CYS A 565 -36.46 -42.28 -18.10
N TRP A 566 -36.51 -42.12 -16.79
CA TRP A 566 -36.62 -40.80 -16.14
C TRP A 566 -35.29 -40.42 -15.48
N THR A 567 -34.62 -39.37 -15.96
CA THR A 567 -33.43 -38.84 -15.28
C THR A 567 -33.78 -37.69 -14.33
N ARG A 568 -33.28 -37.71 -13.09
CA ARG A 568 -33.34 -36.58 -12.12
C ARG A 568 -31.93 -36.28 -11.56
N PRO A 569 -31.46 -35.01 -11.46
CA PRO A 569 -31.96 -33.76 -12.04
C PRO A 569 -31.05 -33.24 -13.17
N ALA A 570 -31.49 -33.44 -14.41
CA ALA A 570 -31.37 -32.48 -15.52
C ALA A 570 -32.45 -32.85 -16.56
N SER A 571 -33.71 -32.83 -16.12
CA SER A 571 -34.90 -32.62 -16.96
C SER A 571 -34.96 -33.37 -18.32
N ARG A 572 -34.76 -34.70 -18.38
CA ARG A 572 -35.07 -35.44 -19.63
C ARG A 572 -35.64 -36.84 -19.36
N PRO A 573 -36.91 -37.08 -19.72
CA PRO A 573 -37.37 -38.43 -19.99
C PRO A 573 -36.79 -38.89 -21.34
N THR A 574 -36.34 -40.13 -21.42
CA THR A 574 -35.94 -40.79 -22.67
C THR A 574 -36.72 -42.09 -22.79
N CYS A 575 -37.16 -42.47 -23.98
CA CYS A 575 -37.76 -43.78 -24.21
C CYS A 575 -36.67 -44.69 -24.79
N SER A 576 -36.40 -45.84 -24.18
CA SER A 576 -35.49 -46.85 -24.74
C SER A 576 -36.28 -48.07 -25.17
N ALA A 577 -36.07 -48.57 -26.39
CA ALA A 577 -36.63 -49.85 -26.78
C ALA A 577 -35.55 -50.89 -27.06
N SER A 578 -35.81 -52.14 -26.67
CA SER A 578 -34.97 -53.29 -26.99
C SER A 578 -35.79 -54.34 -27.73
N PRO A 579 -35.62 -54.45 -29.05
CA PRO A 579 -36.18 -55.55 -29.82
C PRO A 579 -35.40 -56.84 -29.59
N ARG A 580 -36.11 -57.93 -29.29
CA ARG A 580 -35.56 -59.29 -29.46
C ARG A 580 -35.95 -59.78 -30.84
N THR A 581 -34.93 -60.24 -31.58
CA THR A 581 -35.08 -60.98 -32.85
C THR A 581 -35.32 -62.44 -32.56
#